data_AF-A0A7C5GFC2-F1
#
_entry.id   AF-A0A7C5GFC2-F1
#
_cell.length_a   1.000
_cell.length_b   1.000
_cell.length_c   1.000
_cell.angle_alpha   90.00
_cell.angle_beta   90.00
_cell.angle_gamma   90.00
#
_symmetry.space_group_name_H-M   'P 1'
#
loop_
_entity.id
_entity.type
_entity.pdbx_description
1 polymer ?
#
loop_
_entity_poly.entity_id
_entity_poly.type
_entity_poly.pdbx_seq_one_letter_code
_entity_poly.pdbx_strand_id
1 'polypeptide(L)' 'MKLAIIGAGKWGQALYHAYSQKNEVVITSR' A
#
# COMPACT_ATOMS: atom_id res chain seq x y z
N MET A 1 7.91 -7.76 -6.74
CA MET A 1 6.98 -8.53 -5.88
C MET A 1 5.63 -7.83 -5.87
N LYS A 2 4.50 -8.55 -5.80
CA LYS A 2 3.16 -7.95 -5.72
C LYS A 2 2.70 -7.89 -4.26
N LEU A 3 2.28 -6.72 -3.79
CA LEU A 3 1.90 -6.46 -2.40
C LEU A 3 0.50 -5.83 -2.34
N ALA A 4 -0.29 -6.21 -1.34
CA ALA A 4 -1.58 -5.60 -1.06
C ALA A 4 -1.61 -5.05 0.37
N ILE A 5 -1.97 -3.78 0.51
CA ILE A 5 -2.17 -3.10 1.79
C ILE A 5 -3.67 -3.04 2.06
N ILE A 6 -4.08 -3.53 3.23
CA ILE A 6 -5.48 -3.53 3.67
C ILE A 6 -5.71 -2.35 4.62
N GLY A 7 -6.58 -1.42 4.19
CA GLY A 7 -6.94 -0.19 4.89
C GLY A 7 -6.34 1.06 4.24
N ALA A 8 -7.19 1.99 3.80
CA ALA A 8 -6.80 3.23 3.11
C ALA A 8 -6.60 4.44 4.06
N GLY A 9 -6.38 4.19 5.35
CA GLY A 9 -6.11 5.24 6.34
C GLY A 9 -4.69 5.82 6.23
N LYS A 10 -4.35 6.78 7.12
CA LYS A 10 -3.04 7.48 7.13
C LYS A 10 -1.84 6.51 7.07
N TRP A 11 -1.91 5.44 7.85
CA TRP A 11 -0.87 4.41 7.88
C TRP A 11 -0.83 3.57 6.60
N GLY A 12 -1.98 3.25 6.01
CA GLY A 12 -2.04 2.52 4.75
C GLY A 12 -1.44 3.30 3.58
N GLN A 13 -1.71 4.61 3.51
CA GLN A 13 -1.10 5.49 2.52
C GLN A 13 0.41 5.64 2.73
N ALA A 14 0.87 5.76 3.98
CA ALA A 14 2.30 5.81 4.30
C ALA A 14 3.04 4.54 3.85
N LEU A 15 2.45 3.37 4.12
CA LEU A 15 2.99 2.08 3.67
C LEU A 15 2.96 1.97 2.14
N TYR A 16 1.89 2.41 1.49
CA TYR A 16 1.81 2.42 0.03
C TYR A 16 2.92 3.26 -0.59
N HIS A 17 3.15 4.47 -0.08
CA HIS A 17 4.22 5.34 -0.54
C HIS A 17 5.60 4.72 -0.30
N ALA A 18 5.84 4.10 0.85
CA ALA A 18 7.11 3.45 1.17
C ALA A 18 7.42 2.27 0.24
N TYR A 19 6.42 1.42 -0.05
CA TYR A 19 6.65 0.18 -0.80
C TYR A 19 6.50 0.34 -2.32
N SER A 20 5.76 1.35 -2.80
CA SER A 20 5.53 1.58 -4.25
C SER A 20 6.78 1.95 -5.03
N GLN A 21 7.85 2.42 -4.36
CA GLN A 21 9.10 2.78 -5.04
C GLN A 21 9.82 1.58 -5.69
N LYS A 22 9.60 0.37 -5.18
CA LYS A 22 10.33 -0.85 -5.61
C LYS A 22 9.42 -2.04 -5.90
N ASN A 23 8.12 -1.91 -5.64
CA ASN A 23 7.16 -3.01 -5.76
C ASN A 23 5.87 -2.54 -6.43
N GLU A 24 5.18 -3.49 -7.05
CA GLU A 24 3.80 -3.29 -7.49
C GLU A 24 2.91 -3.48 -6.27
N VAL A 25 2.36 -2.37 -5.76
CA VAL A 25 1.56 -2.34 -4.53
C VAL A 25 0.17 -1.87 -4.87
N VAL A 26 -0.85 -2.53 -4.30
CA VAL A 26 -2.23 -2.08 -4.34
C VAL A 26 -2.71 -1.79 -2.92
N ILE A 27 -3.51 -0.74 -2.75
CA ILE A 27 -4.17 -0.44 -1.48
C ILE A 27 -5.67 -0.65 -1.64
N THR A 28 -6.29 -1.34 -0.69
CA THR A 28 -7.72 -1.62 -0.71
C THR A 28 -8.33 -1.42 0.67
N SER A 29 -9.56 -0.94 0.73
CA SER A 29 -10.39 -0.93 1.93
C SER A 29 -11.74 -1.57 1.61
N ARG A 30 -12.52 -1.91 2.65
CA ARG A 30 -13.97 -2.10 2.44
C ARG A 30 -14.62 -0.78 2.08
#